data_AF-A0A7V9L1R8-F1
#
_entry.id   AF-A0A7V9L1R8-F1
#
_cell.length_a   1.000
_cell.length_b   1.000
_cell.length_c   1.000
_cell.angle_alpha   90.00
_cell.angle_beta   90.00
_cell.angle_gamma   90.00
#
_symmetry.space_group_name_H-M   'P 1'
#
loop_
_entity.id
_entity.type
_entity.pdbx_description
1 polymer ?
#
loop_
_entity_poly.entity_id
_entity_poly.type
_entity_poly.pdbx_seq_one_letter_code
_entity_poly.pdbx_strand_id
1 'polypeptide(L)'
;MTKTTELVAAVDDPQPGLHWEVIYRDTFDRECPPSVEVEGQGLVRGLAELWARFVFETIQLASTNRDGRLEQVPTRGFSEFSLQGTDLRVILDGSLAGGHKLKTWMFDQPSASGIVADANASLLQLLADTHARAAAFEDAASAILDVAEAATDRADFEARLRKLRESWV
;
A
#
# COMPACT_ATOMS: atom_id res chain seq x y z
N MET A 1 -22.84 -5.80 -11.95
CA MET A 1 -22.83 -6.68 -10.77
C MET A 1 -21.65 -7.63 -10.89
N THR A 2 -20.78 -7.59 -9.86
CA THR A 2 -19.78 -8.58 -9.43
C THR A 2 -18.67 -9.02 -10.39
N LYS A 3 -17.59 -8.24 -10.47
CA LYS A 3 -16.23 -8.74 -10.80
C LYS A 3 -15.16 -8.44 -9.72
N THR A 4 -15.56 -7.87 -8.58
CA THR A 4 -14.64 -7.46 -7.50
C THR A 4 -14.39 -8.56 -6.46
N THR A 5 -15.06 -9.72 -6.55
CA THR A 5 -15.15 -10.67 -5.42
C THR A 5 -14.05 -11.74 -5.37
N GLU A 6 -13.15 -11.84 -6.36
CA GLU A 6 -12.08 -12.85 -6.37
C GLU A 6 -10.67 -12.30 -6.09
N LEU A 7 -10.54 -11.12 -5.49
CA LEU A 7 -9.36 -10.87 -4.70
C LEU A 7 -9.51 -11.57 -3.33
N VAL A 8 -8.85 -12.73 -3.26
CA VAL A 8 -8.17 -13.22 -2.05
C VAL A 8 -9.10 -13.80 -0.98
N ALA A 9 -9.43 -15.07 -1.07
CA ALA A 9 -9.53 -15.88 0.14
C ALA A 9 -8.09 -16.27 0.50
N ALA A 10 -7.38 -15.44 1.27
CA ALA A 10 -6.07 -15.81 1.78
C ALA A 10 -6.31 -16.98 2.74
N VAL A 11 -5.88 -18.17 2.35
CA VAL A 11 -6.01 -19.40 3.14
C VAL A 11 -5.32 -19.25 4.51
N ASP A 12 -4.41 -18.27 4.65
CA ASP A 12 -3.65 -17.95 5.87
C ASP A 12 -3.77 -16.46 6.30
N ASP A 13 -4.95 -15.82 6.18
CA ASP A 13 -5.15 -14.50 6.81
C ASP A 13 -5.02 -14.65 8.35
N PRO A 14 -4.14 -13.92 9.04
CA PRO A 14 -3.99 -14.03 10.49
C PRO A 14 -5.22 -13.51 11.26
N GLN A 15 -6.04 -12.65 10.65
CA GLN A 15 -7.25 -12.10 11.26
C GLN A 15 -8.41 -12.05 10.23
N PRO A 16 -8.95 -13.20 9.79
CA PRO A 16 -9.94 -13.26 8.72
C PRO A 16 -11.29 -12.63 9.10
N GLY A 17 -11.61 -12.58 10.41
CA GLY A 17 -12.84 -12.00 10.94
C GLY A 17 -12.73 -10.52 11.33
N LEU A 18 -11.54 -9.91 11.19
CA LEU A 18 -11.36 -8.50 11.52
C LEU A 18 -12.16 -7.64 10.53
N HIS A 19 -13.11 -6.86 11.03
CA HIS A 19 -13.72 -5.79 10.27
C HIS A 19 -12.78 -4.58 10.22
N TRP A 20 -12.63 -3.99 9.04
CA TRP A 20 -11.74 -2.87 8.82
C TRP A 20 -12.34 -1.80 7.91
N GLU A 21 -11.83 -0.58 8.06
CA GLU A 21 -12.12 0.59 7.24
C GLU A 21 -10.79 1.21 6.76
N VAL A 22 -10.71 1.57 5.50
CA VAL A 22 -9.65 2.46 5.00
C VAL A 22 -10.15 3.89 5.08
N ILE A 23 -9.50 4.69 5.92
CA ILE A 23 -9.83 6.09 6.14
C ILE A 23 -8.90 6.95 5.30
N TYR A 24 -9.49 7.79 4.44
CA TYR A 24 -8.82 8.85 3.71
C TYR A 24 -8.81 10.15 4.52
N ARG A 25 -7.73 10.90 4.36
CA ARG A 25 -7.60 12.27 4.82
C ARG A 25 -6.88 13.12 3.79
N ASP A 26 -7.49 14.25 3.44
CA ASP A 26 -6.81 15.30 2.69
C ASP A 26 -5.87 16.07 3.64
N THR A 27 -4.58 16.10 3.31
CA THR A 27 -3.55 16.78 4.10
C THR A 27 -3.33 18.23 3.67
N PHE A 28 -3.87 18.63 2.51
CA PHE A 28 -3.91 20.01 2.03
C PHE A 28 -5.07 20.78 2.67
N ASP A 29 -6.29 20.23 2.63
CA ASP A 29 -7.46 20.82 3.29
C ASP A 29 -7.69 20.20 4.68
N ARG A 30 -7.16 20.87 5.71
CA ARG A 30 -7.25 20.41 7.10
C ARG A 30 -8.64 20.58 7.71
N GLU A 31 -9.53 21.33 7.08
CA GLU A 31 -10.92 21.50 7.54
C GLU A 31 -11.83 20.38 7.03
N CYS A 32 -11.38 19.65 6.00
CA CYS A 32 -12.06 18.46 5.51
C CYS A 32 -11.89 17.30 6.52
N PRO A 33 -12.99 16.78 7.11
CA PRO A 33 -12.90 15.66 8.04
C PRO A 33 -12.48 14.37 7.32
N PRO A 34 -11.79 13.43 8.01
CA PRO A 34 -11.49 12.13 7.43
C PRO A 34 -12.76 11.38 7.02
N SER A 35 -12.67 10.59 5.94
CA SER A 35 -13.80 9.82 5.38
C SER A 35 -13.44 8.36 5.17
N VAL A 36 -14.43 7.48 5.32
CA VAL A 36 -14.30 6.06 4.95
C VAL A 36 -14.31 5.96 3.42
N GLU A 37 -13.27 5.37 2.85
CA GLU A 37 -13.15 5.13 1.40
C GLU A 37 -13.67 3.75 1.00
N VAL A 38 -13.35 2.75 1.81
CA VAL A 38 -13.72 1.35 1.60
C VAL A 38 -13.65 0.63 2.94
N GLU A 39 -14.52 -0.36 3.12
CA GLU A 39 -14.59 -1.21 4.30
C GLU A 39 -14.71 -2.68 3.90
N GLY A 40 -14.36 -3.57 4.82
CA GLY A 40 -14.41 -5.00 4.55
C GLY A 40 -14.06 -5.86 5.75
N GLN A 41 -13.66 -7.09 5.47
CA GLN A 41 -13.22 -8.06 6.47
C GLN A 41 -11.93 -8.76 6.02
N GLY A 42 -11.11 -9.17 6.99
CA GLY A 42 -9.83 -9.84 6.77
C GLY A 42 -8.65 -8.86 6.69
N LEU A 43 -7.65 -9.03 7.56
CA LEU A 43 -6.51 -8.09 7.65
C LEU A 43 -5.73 -7.99 6.34
N VAL A 44 -5.51 -9.10 5.65
CA VAL A 44 -4.77 -9.12 4.37
C VAL A 44 -5.51 -8.27 3.33
N ARG A 45 -6.84 -8.39 3.27
CA ARG A 45 -7.65 -7.60 2.33
C ARG A 45 -7.58 -6.10 2.65
N GLY A 46 -7.69 -5.74 3.93
CA GLY A 46 -7.58 -4.35 4.37
C GLY A 46 -6.21 -3.75 4.06
N LEU A 47 -5.14 -4.52 4.29
CA LEU A 47 -3.78 -4.11 3.95
C LEU A 47 -3.56 -3.99 2.43
N ALA A 48 -4.18 -4.86 1.62
CA ALA A 48 -4.13 -4.75 0.17
C ALA A 48 -4.78 -3.44 -0.31
N GLU A 49 -5.96 -3.09 0.21
CA GLU A 49 -6.62 -1.81 -0.09
C GLU A 49 -5.77 -0.61 0.35
N LEU A 50 -5.22 -0.66 1.57
CA LEU A 50 -4.37 0.40 2.10
C LEU A 50 -3.11 0.61 1.25
N TRP A 51 -2.38 -0.48 0.93
CA TRP A 51 -1.16 -0.41 0.10
C TRP A 51 -1.45 0.11 -1.30
N ALA A 52 -2.51 -0.39 -1.95
CA ALA A 52 -2.84 0.04 -3.31
C ALA A 52 -3.14 1.55 -3.37
N ARG A 53 -3.92 2.07 -2.43
CA ARG A 53 -4.27 3.51 -2.36
C ARG A 53 -3.09 4.38 -1.98
N PHE A 54 -2.31 3.98 -0.97
CA PHE A 54 -1.08 4.68 -0.60
C PHE A 54 -0.11 4.78 -1.78
N VAL A 55 0.19 3.66 -2.42
CA VAL A 55 1.14 3.65 -3.55
C VAL A 55 0.57 4.44 -4.72
N PHE A 56 -0.73 4.32 -5.02
CA PHE A 56 -1.32 5.00 -6.18
C PHE A 56 -1.48 6.51 -5.98
N GLU A 57 -2.00 6.95 -4.84
CA GLU A 57 -2.41 8.34 -4.61
C GLU A 57 -1.41 9.15 -3.77
N THR A 58 -0.85 8.54 -2.72
CA THR A 58 0.09 9.22 -1.82
C THR A 58 1.48 9.37 -2.43
N ILE A 59 1.94 8.43 -3.27
CA ILE A 59 3.25 8.52 -3.93
C ILE A 59 3.12 9.19 -5.30
N GLN A 60 3.82 10.31 -5.54
CA GLN A 60 3.79 11.03 -6.81
C GLN A 60 5.01 10.69 -7.69
N LEU A 61 4.77 10.37 -8.98
CA LEU A 61 5.81 10.08 -9.97
C LEU A 61 6.26 11.40 -10.60
N ALA A 62 7.37 11.96 -10.10
CA ALA A 62 7.98 13.22 -10.55
C ALA A 62 7.06 14.46 -10.46
N SER A 63 7.56 15.51 -9.82
CA SER A 63 6.91 16.83 -9.80
C SER A 63 7.63 17.75 -10.79
N THR A 64 6.95 18.73 -11.38
CA THR A 64 7.64 19.85 -12.01
C THR A 64 7.91 20.91 -10.95
N ASN A 65 9.17 21.32 -10.81
CA ASN A 65 9.52 22.44 -9.95
C ASN A 65 8.89 23.76 -10.46
N ARG A 66 9.02 24.85 -9.69
CA ARG A 66 8.47 26.17 -10.07
C ARG A 66 9.00 26.72 -11.40
N ASP A 67 10.17 26.26 -11.85
CA ASP A 67 10.77 26.64 -13.12
C ASP A 67 10.33 25.73 -14.29
N GLY A 68 9.38 24.82 -14.06
CA GLY A 68 8.86 23.87 -15.05
C GLY A 68 9.80 22.70 -15.35
N ARG A 69 10.85 22.48 -14.55
CA ARG A 69 11.79 21.36 -14.73
C ARG A 69 11.31 20.14 -13.97
N LEU A 70 11.42 18.96 -14.58
CA LEU A 70 11.13 17.69 -13.93
C LEU A 70 12.08 17.48 -12.74
N GLU A 71 11.50 17.44 -11.56
CA GLU A 71 12.13 17.01 -10.33
C GLU A 71 12.02 15.49 -10.26
N GLN A 72 13.15 14.80 -10.41
CA GLN A 72 13.20 13.34 -10.37
C GLN A 72 13.15 12.78 -8.94
N VAL A 73 12.84 13.61 -7.96
CA VAL A 73 12.71 13.18 -6.56
C VAL A 73 11.25 12.82 -6.31
N PRO A 74 10.94 11.59 -5.85
CA PRO A 74 9.58 11.24 -5.50
C PRO A 74 9.08 12.10 -4.34
N THR A 75 7.85 12.59 -4.46
CA THR A 75 7.20 13.41 -3.43
C THR A 75 5.97 12.71 -2.89
N ARG A 76 5.56 13.13 -1.69
CA ARG A 76 4.28 12.75 -1.11
C ARG A 76 3.20 13.69 -1.66
N GLY A 77 2.10 13.11 -2.15
CA GLY A 77 0.89 13.82 -2.51
C GLY A 77 0.14 14.30 -1.27
N PHE A 78 -1.06 14.82 -1.49
CA PHE A 78 -1.89 15.36 -0.41
C PHE A 78 -2.83 14.33 0.23
N SER A 79 -2.84 13.09 -0.25
CA SER A 79 -3.67 12.01 0.29
C SER A 79 -2.94 11.24 1.40
N GLU A 80 -3.54 11.11 2.57
CA GLU A 80 -3.14 10.19 3.63
C GLU A 80 -4.19 9.09 3.79
N PHE A 81 -3.74 7.84 3.95
CA PHE A 81 -4.62 6.70 4.20
C PHE A 81 -4.20 5.99 5.49
N SER A 82 -5.20 5.48 6.22
CA SER A 82 -4.99 4.58 7.34
C SER A 82 -5.97 3.42 7.30
N LEU A 83 -5.54 2.24 7.71
CA LEU A 83 -6.44 1.11 7.97
C LEU A 83 -6.83 1.14 9.45
N GLN A 84 -8.13 1.10 9.74
CA GLN A 84 -8.67 1.05 11.08
C GLN A 84 -9.48 -0.23 11.28
N GLY A 85 -9.42 -0.79 12.47
CA GLY A 85 -10.23 -1.92 12.92
C GLY A 85 -10.33 -1.93 14.44
N THR A 86 -11.04 -2.90 15.02
CA THR A 86 -11.06 -3.06 16.48
C THR A 86 -9.64 -3.29 17.00
N ASP A 87 -9.11 -2.33 17.75
CA ASP A 87 -7.74 -2.31 18.28
C ASP A 87 -6.62 -2.34 17.21
N LEU A 88 -6.94 -1.99 15.96
CA LEU A 88 -5.98 -1.89 14.86
C LEU A 88 -5.98 -0.48 14.30
N ARG A 89 -4.77 0.09 14.15
CA ARG A 89 -4.54 1.25 13.30
C ARG A 89 -3.23 1.09 12.55
N VAL A 90 -3.27 1.10 11.23
CA VAL A 90 -2.08 1.03 10.38
C VAL A 90 -1.98 2.29 9.54
N ILE A 91 -0.81 2.93 9.57
CA ILE A 91 -0.45 4.05 8.70
C ILE A 91 0.81 3.63 7.96
N LEU A 92 0.86 3.88 6.66
CA LEU A 92 2.06 3.59 5.87
C LEU A 92 3.00 4.79 5.90
N ASP A 93 4.20 4.57 6.43
CA ASP A 93 5.29 5.54 6.44
C ASP A 93 6.62 4.84 6.17
N GLY A 94 7.60 5.59 5.66
CA GLY A 94 8.91 5.08 5.27
C GLY A 94 9.43 5.67 3.95
N SER A 95 10.32 4.93 3.29
CA SER A 95 11.02 5.42 2.10
C SER A 95 10.11 5.79 0.92
N LEU A 96 10.17 7.05 0.49
CA LEU A 96 9.52 7.54 -0.73
C LEU A 96 10.14 6.94 -2.00
N ALA A 97 11.45 6.66 -1.99
CA ALA A 97 12.12 6.01 -3.11
C ALA A 97 11.65 4.55 -3.28
N GLY A 98 11.47 3.84 -2.16
CA GLY A 98 10.84 2.52 -2.14
C GLY A 98 9.40 2.57 -2.64
N GLY A 99 8.59 3.52 -2.14
CA GLY A 99 7.22 3.72 -2.58
C GLY A 99 7.11 4.01 -4.08
N HIS A 100 8.03 4.79 -4.64
CA HIS A 100 8.11 5.07 -6.07
C HIS A 100 8.37 3.80 -6.89
N LYS A 101 9.32 2.95 -6.48
CA LYS A 101 9.58 1.66 -7.13
C LYS A 101 8.36 0.74 -7.06
N LEU A 102 7.68 0.68 -5.91
CA LEU A 102 6.43 -0.08 -5.78
C LEU A 102 5.38 0.44 -6.76
N LYS A 103 5.23 1.76 -6.88
CA LYS A 103 4.26 2.37 -7.81
C LYS A 103 4.52 1.95 -9.25
N THR A 104 5.77 1.99 -9.71
CA THR A 104 6.10 1.58 -11.08
C THR A 104 5.91 0.08 -11.30
N TRP A 105 6.19 -0.77 -10.31
CA TRP A 105 5.99 -2.22 -10.45
C TRP A 105 4.54 -2.66 -10.34
N MET A 106 3.71 -1.90 -9.61
CA MET A 106 2.30 -2.22 -9.38
C MET A 106 1.38 -1.66 -10.47
N PHE A 107 1.66 -0.47 -11.00
CA PHE A 107 0.73 0.30 -11.84
C PHE A 107 1.30 0.66 -13.21
N ASP A 108 1.79 -0.34 -13.95
CA ASP A 108 2.45 -0.14 -15.25
C ASP A 108 1.50 0.54 -16.29
N GLN A 109 0.18 0.31 -16.16
CA GLN A 109 -0.84 1.02 -16.94
C GLN A 109 -2.11 1.24 -16.09
N PRO A 110 -2.41 2.48 -15.65
CA PRO A 110 -3.66 2.76 -14.97
C PRO A 110 -4.84 2.52 -15.92
N SER A 111 -5.92 1.96 -15.41
CA SER A 111 -7.14 1.69 -16.17
C SER A 111 -8.35 2.32 -15.49
N ALA A 112 -9.54 2.19 -16.08
CA ALA A 112 -10.76 2.70 -15.47
C ALA A 112 -11.36 1.73 -14.41
N SER A 113 -10.66 0.63 -14.09
CA SER A 113 -11.23 -0.49 -13.34
C SER A 113 -11.18 -0.35 -11.80
N GLY A 114 -10.53 0.70 -11.31
CA GLY A 114 -10.37 1.02 -9.90
C GLY A 114 -8.99 0.65 -9.39
N ILE A 115 -8.54 1.32 -8.33
CA ILE A 115 -7.14 1.31 -7.88
C ILE A 115 -6.63 -0.10 -7.60
N VAL A 116 -7.35 -0.92 -6.82
CA VAL A 116 -6.92 -2.30 -6.53
C VAL A 116 -6.94 -3.19 -7.76
N ALA A 117 -7.92 -3.01 -8.66
CA ALA A 117 -8.04 -3.80 -9.87
C ALA A 117 -6.94 -3.50 -10.89
N ASP A 118 -6.40 -2.27 -10.87
CA ASP A 118 -5.29 -1.84 -11.72
C ASP A 118 -3.92 -2.26 -11.18
N ALA A 119 -3.83 -2.66 -9.91
CA ALA A 119 -2.58 -3.09 -9.31
C ALA A 119 -2.17 -4.49 -9.80
N ASN A 120 -0.86 -4.75 -9.87
CA ASN A 120 -0.34 -6.11 -10.03
C ASN A 120 -0.78 -7.00 -8.85
N ALA A 121 -1.79 -7.84 -9.07
CA ALA A 121 -2.46 -8.61 -8.02
C ALA A 121 -1.49 -9.51 -7.22
N SER A 122 -0.54 -10.18 -7.89
CA SER A 122 0.43 -11.04 -7.21
C SER A 122 1.39 -10.26 -6.30
N LEU A 123 1.84 -9.08 -6.72
CA LEU A 123 2.72 -8.23 -5.94
C LEU A 123 1.99 -7.60 -4.75
N LEU A 124 0.76 -7.12 -4.99
CA LEU A 124 -0.10 -6.57 -3.95
C LEU A 124 -0.40 -7.61 -2.87
N GLN A 125 -0.73 -8.83 -3.29
CA GLN A 125 -0.98 -9.94 -2.36
C GLN A 125 0.25 -10.24 -1.50
N LEU A 126 1.43 -10.35 -2.12
CA LEU A 126 2.66 -10.63 -1.39
C LEU A 126 2.99 -9.52 -0.38
N LEU A 127 2.78 -8.26 -0.74
CA LEU A 127 2.96 -7.10 0.13
C LEU A 127 1.99 -7.12 1.32
N ALA A 128 0.71 -7.32 1.06
CA ALA A 128 -0.32 -7.39 2.08
C ALA A 128 -0.09 -8.55 3.04
N ASP A 129 0.22 -9.76 2.54
CA ASP A 129 0.52 -10.92 3.37
C ASP A 129 1.77 -10.73 4.23
N THR A 130 2.80 -10.12 3.66
CA THR A 130 4.05 -9.86 4.38
C THR A 130 3.82 -8.85 5.51
N HIS A 131 3.07 -7.78 5.24
CA HIS A 131 2.71 -6.80 6.27
C HIS A 131 1.76 -7.42 7.31
N ALA A 132 0.77 -8.23 6.92
CA ALA A 132 -0.18 -8.85 7.85
C ALA A 132 0.52 -9.72 8.91
N ARG A 133 1.55 -10.48 8.49
CA ARG A 133 2.37 -11.30 9.40
C ARG A 133 3.26 -10.45 10.32
N ALA A 134 3.55 -9.23 9.89
CA ALA A 134 4.34 -8.26 10.63
C ALA A 134 3.49 -7.25 11.41
N ALA A 135 2.16 -7.38 11.43
CA ALA A 135 1.27 -6.33 11.95
C ALA A 135 1.46 -6.04 13.45
N ALA A 136 2.17 -6.90 14.18
CA ALA A 136 2.60 -6.65 15.56
C ALA A 136 3.81 -5.69 15.67
N PHE A 137 4.47 -5.35 14.56
CA PHE A 137 5.66 -4.50 14.51
C PHE A 137 5.30 -3.12 13.95
N GLU A 138 5.58 -2.07 14.71
CA GLU A 138 5.28 -0.68 14.33
C GLU A 138 6.05 -0.22 13.08
N ASP A 139 7.19 -0.85 12.77
CA ASP A 139 8.10 -0.51 11.67
C ASP A 139 7.93 -1.37 10.41
N ALA A 140 6.93 -2.26 10.37
CA ALA A 140 6.74 -3.20 9.26
C ALA A 140 6.64 -2.50 7.89
N ALA A 141 5.88 -1.41 7.81
CA ALA A 141 5.73 -0.64 6.57
C ALA A 141 7.07 -0.02 6.10
N SER A 142 7.85 0.54 7.04
CA SER A 142 9.16 1.13 6.73
C SER A 142 10.12 0.05 6.24
N ALA A 143 10.20 -1.09 6.93
CA ALA A 143 11.07 -2.19 6.53
C ALA A 143 10.75 -2.71 5.12
N ILE A 144 9.46 -2.82 4.76
CA ILE A 144 9.02 -3.19 3.42
C ILE A 144 9.46 -2.16 2.38
N LEU A 145 9.29 -0.86 2.67
CA LEU A 145 9.68 0.22 1.77
C LEU A 145 11.20 0.30 1.60
N ASP A 146 11.98 0.06 2.65
CA ASP A 146 13.44 0.02 2.59
C ASP A 146 13.92 -1.16 1.74
N VAL A 147 13.24 -2.31 1.83
CA VAL A 147 13.50 -3.45 0.93
C VAL A 147 13.18 -3.11 -0.53
N ALA A 148 12.10 -2.37 -0.79
CA ALA A 148 11.78 -1.88 -2.13
C ALA A 148 12.84 -0.91 -2.65
N GLU A 149 13.29 0.02 -1.82
CA GLU A 149 14.35 0.96 -2.16
C GLU A 149 15.66 0.25 -2.51
N ALA A 150 16.07 -0.73 -1.70
CA ALA A 150 17.32 -1.47 -1.90
C ALA A 150 17.30 -2.48 -3.05
N ALA A 151 16.11 -2.90 -3.51
CA ALA A 151 15.97 -3.90 -4.55
C ALA A 151 16.36 -3.36 -5.93
N THR A 152 17.07 -4.17 -6.71
CA THR A 152 17.54 -3.77 -8.06
C THR A 152 16.38 -3.75 -9.07
N ASP A 153 15.48 -4.72 -8.98
CA ASP A 153 14.30 -4.86 -9.82
C ASP A 153 13.16 -5.53 -9.03
N ARG A 154 12.02 -5.75 -9.69
CA ARG A 154 10.85 -6.39 -9.07
C ARG A 154 11.14 -7.80 -8.58
N ALA A 155 11.91 -8.59 -9.32
CA ALA A 155 12.19 -9.97 -8.96
C ALA A 155 13.08 -10.05 -7.70
N ASP A 156 14.10 -9.20 -7.62
CA ASP A 156 14.94 -9.02 -6.42
C ASP A 156 14.08 -8.56 -5.23
N PHE A 157 13.18 -7.60 -5.45
CA PHE A 157 12.24 -7.15 -4.41
C PHE A 157 11.39 -8.29 -3.86
N GLU A 158 10.69 -9.04 -4.72
CA GLU A 158 9.84 -10.14 -4.28
C GLU A 158 10.63 -11.23 -3.55
N ALA A 159 11.86 -11.51 -3.98
CA ALA A 159 12.73 -12.49 -3.31
C ALA A 159 13.13 -12.01 -1.90
N ARG A 160 13.49 -10.74 -1.75
CA ARG A 160 13.83 -10.14 -0.45
C ARG A 160 12.62 -10.02 0.47
N LEU A 161 11.46 -9.66 -0.07
CA LEU A 161 10.23 -9.55 0.69
C LEU A 161 9.80 -10.90 1.27
N ARG A 162 9.96 -12.00 0.53
CA ARG A 162 9.73 -13.36 1.06
C ARG A 162 10.67 -13.70 2.21
N LYS A 163 11.95 -13.36 2.10
CA LYS A 163 12.92 -13.54 3.21
C LYS A 163 12.58 -12.68 4.42
N LEU A 164 12.17 -11.43 4.21
CA LEU A 164 11.72 -10.55 5.29
C LEU A 164 10.51 -11.16 6.00
N ARG A 165 9.53 -11.65 5.25
CA ARG A 165 8.35 -12.36 5.78
C ARG A 165 8.74 -13.56 6.65
N GLU A 166 9.73 -14.35 6.22
CA GLU A 166 10.23 -15.50 6.99
C GLU A 166 10.90 -15.10 8.31
N SER A 167 11.44 -13.88 8.41
CA SER A 167 12.06 -13.39 9.66
C SER A 167 11.07 -12.93 10.72
N TRP A 168 9.78 -12.82 10.35
CA TRP A 168 8.69 -12.37 11.22
C TRP A 168 7.73 -13.49 11.65
N VAL A 169 8.02 -14.72 11.23
CA VAL A 169 7.32 -15.94 11.67
C VAL A 169 8.09 -16.58 12.81
#